data_AF-A0A1F2R3N3-F1
#
_entry.id   AF-A0A1F2R3N3-F1
#
_cell.length_a   1.000
_cell.length_b   1.000
_cell.length_c   1.000
_cell.angle_alpha   90.00
_cell.angle_beta   90.00
_cell.angle_gamma   90.00
#
_symmetry.space_group_name_H-M   'P 1'
#
loop_
_entity.id
_entity.type
_entity.pdbx_description
1 polymer ?
#
loop_
_entity_poly.entity_id
_entity_poly.type
_entity_poly.pdbx_seq_one_letter_code
_entity_poly.pdbx_strand_id
1 'polypeptide(L)'
;MEQEGGFDPRDRLALLRRTMYPRPAVSLGRQTLAVETQSATPSFAEFVEHARWSQSGLVFATIHVVGSGNFTDPFQARTDADDQESRRRLEAALVWLHETFARAKALSATAVVVAFHANPGFDWTSAGQVPFKPLLDAFEDEAVAFDKPVLLIHGDSHNFTTDHPLKARTTKQMIGNVTRLEVPGSPLVGWVRVVVTPGATPSFAFEQRLVPRWKYW
;
A
#
# COMPACT_ATOMS: atom_id res chain seq x y z
N MET A 1 -11.76 14.02 11.01
CA MET A 1 -12.28 14.34 9.67
C MET A 1 -11.23 15.17 8.98
N GLU A 2 -10.56 14.59 7.99
CA GLU A 2 -9.69 15.33 7.09
C GLU A 2 -10.55 16.34 6.31
N GLN A 3 -10.17 17.62 6.29
CA GLN A 3 -10.93 18.64 5.57
C GLN A 3 -10.50 18.67 4.12
N GLU A 4 -11.44 18.47 3.21
CA GLU A 4 -11.19 18.30 1.78
C GLU A 4 -11.22 19.61 0.97
N GLY A 5 -10.87 20.77 1.55
CA GLY A 5 -10.56 22.01 0.82
C GLY A 5 -11.55 22.58 -0.21
N GLY A 6 -12.71 21.94 -0.46
CA GLY A 6 -13.74 22.37 -1.42
C GLY A 6 -13.43 22.14 -2.91
N PHE A 7 -12.33 21.47 -3.28
CA PHE A 7 -11.94 21.22 -4.69
C PHE A 7 -12.36 19.83 -5.16
N ASP A 8 -12.59 19.64 -6.47
CA ASP A 8 -12.82 18.30 -7.04
C ASP A 8 -11.64 17.37 -6.68
N PRO A 9 -11.88 16.23 -6.00
CA PRO A 9 -10.82 15.29 -5.63
C PRO A 9 -9.99 14.79 -6.82
N ARG A 10 -10.59 14.64 -8.00
CA ARG A 10 -9.91 14.14 -9.20
C ARG A 10 -8.96 15.19 -9.79
N ASP A 11 -9.30 16.48 -9.72
CA ASP A 11 -8.40 17.56 -10.10
C ASP A 11 -7.18 17.62 -9.17
N ARG A 12 -7.40 17.43 -7.86
CA ARG A 12 -6.34 17.33 -6.86
C ARG A 12 -5.42 16.15 -7.14
N LEU A 13 -5.98 14.97 -7.43
CA LEU A 13 -5.24 13.78 -7.80
C LEU A 13 -4.41 14.00 -9.08
N ALA A 14 -5.00 14.60 -10.11
CA ALA A 14 -4.29 14.93 -11.35
C ALA A 14 -3.12 15.89 -11.12
N LEU A 15 -3.30 16.90 -10.24
CA LEU A 15 -2.22 17.81 -9.84
C LEU A 15 -1.11 17.08 -9.07
N LEU A 16 -1.46 16.21 -8.13
CA LEU A 16 -0.49 15.39 -7.38
C LEU A 16 0.32 14.50 -8.33
N ARG A 17 -0.34 13.78 -9.25
CA ARG A 17 0.34 12.94 -10.24
C ARG A 17 1.34 13.74 -11.08
N ARG A 18 0.92 14.88 -11.61
CA ARG A 18 1.80 15.76 -12.39
C ARG A 18 2.99 16.30 -11.61
N THR A 19 2.80 16.60 -10.32
CA THR A 19 3.82 17.26 -9.49
C THR A 19 4.78 16.26 -8.87
N MET A 20 4.27 15.15 -8.35
CA MET A 20 5.03 14.15 -7.60
C MET A 20 5.57 13.04 -8.48
N TYR A 21 4.99 12.82 -9.67
CA TYR A 21 5.43 11.79 -10.62
C TYR A 21 5.77 12.37 -12.00
N PRO A 22 6.63 13.41 -12.10
CA PRO A 22 7.00 13.98 -13.40
C PRO A 22 7.77 12.98 -14.28
N ARG A 23 8.36 11.94 -13.67
CA ARG A 23 9.03 10.82 -14.34
C ARG A 23 8.69 9.51 -13.60
N PRO A 24 7.54 8.86 -13.89
CA PRO A 24 7.03 7.73 -13.10
C PRO A 24 7.98 6.52 -12.99
N ALA A 25 8.88 6.32 -13.95
CA ALA A 25 9.88 5.24 -13.94
C ALA A 25 11.13 5.53 -13.09
N VAL A 26 11.20 6.68 -12.41
CA VAL A 26 12.34 7.09 -11.59
C VAL A 26 11.87 7.65 -10.25
N SER A 27 12.42 7.16 -9.14
CA SER A 27 12.07 7.64 -7.81
C SER A 27 12.48 9.09 -7.60
N LEU A 28 11.80 9.76 -6.66
CA LEU A 28 12.23 11.06 -6.14
C LEU A 28 13.47 10.92 -5.23
N GLY A 29 14.07 12.05 -4.87
CA GLY A 29 15.20 12.13 -3.95
C GLY A 29 16.54 12.45 -4.62
N ARG A 30 17.57 12.70 -3.80
CA ARG A 30 18.94 13.03 -4.27
C ARG A 30 19.61 11.85 -4.95
N GLN A 31 19.36 10.64 -4.45
CA GLN A 31 19.74 9.39 -5.09
C GLN A 31 18.46 8.75 -5.60
N THR A 32 18.38 8.60 -6.92
CA THR A 32 17.19 8.07 -7.58
C THR A 32 17.33 6.58 -7.85
N LEU A 33 16.23 5.85 -7.76
CA LEU A 33 16.10 4.46 -8.16
C LEU A 33 15.32 4.38 -9.47
N ALA A 34 15.76 3.50 -10.38
CA ALA A 34 14.91 3.08 -11.49
C ALA A 34 13.83 2.15 -10.95
N VAL A 35 12.57 2.38 -11.34
CA VAL A 35 11.42 1.57 -10.91
C VAL A 35 10.60 1.13 -12.13
N GLU A 36 10.07 -0.07 -12.07
CA GLU A 36 8.98 -0.51 -12.94
C GLU A 36 7.71 0.23 -12.49
N THR A 37 6.95 0.80 -13.41
CA THR A 37 5.68 1.49 -13.09
C THR A 37 4.55 0.90 -13.92
N GLN A 38 3.37 0.74 -13.33
CA GLN A 38 2.21 0.23 -14.07
C GLN A 38 1.77 1.19 -15.19
N SER A 39 2.09 2.48 -15.07
CA SER A 39 1.85 3.46 -16.12
C SER A 39 2.55 3.16 -17.46
N ALA A 40 3.52 2.24 -17.48
CA ALA A 40 4.12 1.73 -18.71
C ALA A 40 3.19 0.78 -19.49
N THR A 41 2.17 0.22 -18.85
CA THR A 41 1.15 -0.62 -19.49
C THR A 41 0.04 0.28 -20.03
N PRO A 42 -0.23 0.30 -21.36
CA PRO A 42 -1.18 1.24 -21.96
C PRO A 42 -2.59 1.21 -21.35
N SER A 43 -3.06 0.04 -20.92
CA SER A 43 -4.38 -0.11 -20.27
C SER A 43 -4.44 0.39 -18.82
N PHE A 44 -3.32 0.87 -18.27
CA PHE A 44 -3.19 1.36 -16.88
C PHE A 44 -2.28 2.60 -16.80
N ALA A 45 -2.19 3.36 -17.90
CA ALA A 45 -1.29 4.49 -18.06
C ALA A 45 -1.49 5.59 -16.98
N GLU A 46 -2.68 5.68 -16.39
CA GLU A 46 -3.00 6.65 -15.35
C GLU A 46 -2.46 6.31 -13.96
N PHE A 47 -2.02 5.06 -13.71
CA PHE A 47 -1.60 4.58 -12.38
C PHE A 47 -0.09 4.72 -12.16
N VAL A 48 0.35 5.97 -12.05
CA VAL A 48 1.77 6.33 -11.83
C VAL A 48 2.27 6.00 -10.42
N GLU A 49 1.36 5.87 -9.46
CA GLU A 49 1.67 5.51 -8.07
C GLU A 49 2.00 4.03 -7.88
N HIS A 50 1.62 3.19 -8.85
CA HIS A 50 1.96 1.77 -8.86
C HIS A 50 3.38 1.62 -9.37
N ALA A 51 4.32 1.41 -8.43
CA ALA A 51 5.73 1.25 -8.72
C ALA A 51 6.26 -0.03 -8.07
N ARG A 52 7.27 -0.64 -8.69
CA ARG A 52 7.92 -1.88 -8.24
C ARG A 52 9.40 -1.81 -8.52
N TRP A 53 10.20 -2.30 -7.58
CA TRP A 53 11.64 -2.43 -7.75
C TRP A 53 12.17 -3.62 -6.96
N SER A 54 13.41 -4.00 -7.24
CA SER A 54 14.08 -5.08 -6.51
C SER A 54 15.40 -4.60 -5.95
N GLN A 55 15.69 -4.99 -4.72
CA GLN A 55 16.93 -4.64 -4.05
C GLN A 55 17.28 -5.70 -3.02
N SER A 56 18.53 -6.16 -3.02
CA SER A 56 19.04 -7.13 -2.03
C SER A 56 18.20 -8.41 -1.90
N GLY A 57 17.66 -8.91 -3.02
CA GLY A 57 16.81 -10.11 -3.05
C GLY A 57 15.33 -9.88 -2.69
N LEU A 58 14.94 -8.65 -2.32
CA LEU A 58 13.56 -8.28 -2.06
C LEU A 58 12.90 -7.69 -3.30
N VAL A 59 11.59 -7.88 -3.40
CA VAL A 59 10.72 -7.12 -4.32
C VAL A 59 9.84 -6.19 -3.50
N PHE A 60 9.82 -4.92 -3.87
CA PHE A 60 8.99 -3.88 -3.25
C PHE A 60 7.92 -3.46 -4.24
N ALA A 61 6.71 -3.18 -3.77
CA ALA A 61 5.65 -2.58 -4.56
C ALA A 61 4.85 -1.54 -3.76
N THR A 62 4.55 -0.42 -4.40
CA THR A 62 3.53 0.53 -3.96
C THR A 62 2.23 0.29 -4.71
N ILE A 63 1.10 0.40 -4.02
CA ILE A 63 -0.23 0.26 -4.59
C ILE A 63 -1.08 1.47 -4.16
N HIS A 64 -1.78 2.07 -5.11
CA HIS A 64 -2.66 3.20 -4.87
C HIS A 64 -3.96 2.70 -4.26
N VAL A 65 -4.01 2.73 -2.93
CA VAL A 65 -5.20 2.41 -2.15
C VAL A 65 -5.36 3.51 -1.11
N VAL A 66 -6.47 4.23 -1.19
CA VAL A 66 -6.73 5.41 -0.36
C VAL A 66 -7.74 5.11 0.74
N GLY A 67 -7.80 5.95 1.77
CA GLY A 67 -8.77 5.85 2.85
C GLY A 67 -10.21 6.06 2.37
N SER A 68 -11.14 6.21 3.32
CA SER A 68 -12.56 6.46 3.04
C SER A 68 -13.18 5.42 2.09
N GLY A 69 -12.98 4.14 2.42
CA GLY A 69 -13.47 3.02 1.63
C GLY A 69 -12.82 2.90 0.25
N ASN A 70 -11.54 3.22 0.09
CA ASN A 70 -10.93 3.34 -1.24
C ASN A 70 -11.69 4.33 -2.13
N PHE A 71 -12.04 5.49 -1.55
CA PHE A 71 -12.83 6.56 -2.16
C PHE A 71 -14.22 6.11 -2.62
N THR A 72 -14.88 5.21 -1.89
CA THR A 72 -16.30 4.86 -2.10
C THR A 72 -17.23 5.50 -1.08
N ASP A 73 -16.70 6.07 0.00
CA ASP A 73 -17.53 6.76 0.99
C ASP A 73 -18.26 7.97 0.35
N PRO A 74 -19.48 8.28 0.82
CA PRO A 74 -20.26 9.39 0.27
C PRO A 74 -19.63 10.74 0.64
N PHE A 75 -19.59 11.65 -0.33
CA PHE A 75 -19.21 13.05 -0.13
C PHE A 75 -20.08 13.98 -0.98
N GLN A 76 -20.11 15.27 -0.64
CA GLN A 76 -20.92 16.25 -1.36
C GLN A 76 -20.40 16.42 -2.80
N ALA A 77 -21.32 16.44 -3.77
CA ALA A 77 -21.01 16.56 -5.20
C ALA A 77 -20.24 15.37 -5.81
N ARG A 78 -20.28 14.19 -5.18
CA ARG A 78 -19.85 12.92 -5.80
C ARG A 78 -20.63 12.66 -7.10
N THR A 79 -19.93 12.15 -8.10
CA THR A 79 -20.45 11.84 -9.44
C THR A 79 -20.11 10.42 -9.86
N ASP A 80 -20.74 9.92 -10.94
CA ASP A 80 -20.40 8.63 -11.54
C ASP A 80 -18.92 8.53 -11.98
N ALA A 81 -18.27 9.67 -12.24
CA ALA A 81 -16.86 9.70 -12.61
C ALA A 81 -15.94 9.33 -11.43
N ASP A 82 -16.34 9.65 -10.20
CA ASP A 82 -15.63 9.26 -8.98
C ASP A 82 -15.76 7.74 -8.74
N ASP A 83 -16.94 7.19 -8.99
CA ASP A 83 -17.18 5.74 -8.92
C ASP A 83 -16.42 4.96 -10.01
N GLN A 84 -16.27 5.55 -11.21
CA GLN A 84 -15.46 4.98 -12.28
C GLN A 84 -13.98 4.98 -11.92
N GLU A 85 -13.47 6.08 -11.34
CA GLU A 85 -12.08 6.18 -10.89
C GLU A 85 -11.75 5.13 -9.82
N SER A 86 -12.59 5.00 -8.78
CA SER A 86 -12.39 3.99 -7.73
C SER A 86 -12.40 2.55 -8.26
N ARG A 87 -13.30 2.24 -9.21
CA ARG A 87 -13.36 0.91 -9.86
C ARG A 87 -12.10 0.63 -10.69
N ARG A 88 -11.67 1.60 -11.50
CA ARG A 88 -10.44 1.49 -12.31
C ARG A 88 -9.20 1.33 -11.45
N ARG A 89 -9.12 2.07 -10.33
CA ARG A 89 -8.01 1.93 -9.36
C ARG A 89 -7.96 0.55 -8.75
N LEU A 90 -9.09 -0.01 -8.34
CA LEU A 90 -9.15 -1.37 -7.79
C LEU A 90 -8.73 -2.42 -8.83
N GLU A 91 -9.22 -2.32 -10.07
CA GLU A 91 -8.81 -3.21 -11.18
C GLU A 91 -7.30 -3.16 -11.39
N ALA A 92 -6.74 -1.96 -11.50
CA ALA A 92 -5.31 -1.74 -11.69
C ALA A 92 -4.47 -2.29 -10.52
N ALA A 93 -4.94 -2.09 -9.29
CA ALA A 93 -4.29 -2.56 -8.07
C ALA A 93 -4.24 -4.10 -8.03
N LEU A 94 -5.33 -4.78 -8.40
CA LEU A 94 -5.38 -6.25 -8.46
C LEU A 94 -4.38 -6.80 -9.49
N VAL A 95 -4.38 -6.26 -10.70
CA VAL A 95 -3.42 -6.67 -11.74
C VAL A 95 -1.98 -6.45 -11.28
N TRP A 96 -1.69 -5.27 -10.72
CA TRP A 96 -0.35 -4.92 -10.26
C TRP A 96 0.14 -5.83 -9.12
N LEU A 97 -0.75 -6.20 -8.21
CA LEU A 97 -0.47 -7.10 -7.10
C LEU A 97 -0.09 -8.50 -7.60
N HIS A 98 -0.90 -9.09 -8.48
CA HIS A 98 -0.62 -10.39 -9.08
C HIS A 98 0.71 -10.39 -9.85
N GLU A 99 0.93 -9.36 -10.68
CA GLU A 99 2.20 -9.20 -11.41
C GLU A 99 3.40 -9.05 -10.47
N THR A 100 3.23 -8.38 -9.32
CA THR A 100 4.29 -8.20 -8.33
C THR A 100 4.72 -9.53 -7.73
N PHE A 101 3.76 -10.37 -7.33
CA PHE A 101 4.08 -11.70 -6.79
C PHE A 101 4.60 -12.65 -7.87
N ALA A 102 4.08 -12.59 -9.10
CA ALA A 102 4.64 -13.33 -10.23
C ALA A 102 6.10 -12.93 -10.50
N ARG A 103 6.41 -11.62 -10.47
CA ARG A 103 7.76 -11.09 -10.59
C ARG A 103 8.66 -11.57 -9.46
N ALA A 104 8.18 -11.55 -8.22
CA ALA A 104 8.92 -12.04 -7.05
C ALA A 104 9.26 -13.54 -7.16
N LYS A 105 8.30 -14.36 -7.60
CA LYS A 105 8.51 -15.80 -7.88
C LYS A 105 9.55 -15.99 -8.99
N ALA A 106 9.44 -15.26 -10.10
CA ALA A 106 10.39 -15.34 -11.22
C ALA A 106 11.82 -14.93 -10.83
N LEU A 107 11.97 -13.95 -9.94
CA LEU A 107 13.26 -13.49 -9.42
C LEU A 107 13.78 -14.35 -8.25
N SER A 108 13.04 -15.38 -7.85
CA SER A 108 13.34 -16.17 -6.64
C SER A 108 13.55 -15.30 -5.39
N ALA A 109 12.78 -14.22 -5.27
CA ALA A 109 12.92 -13.24 -4.21
C ALA A 109 12.86 -13.88 -2.82
N THR A 110 13.63 -13.32 -1.88
CA THR A 110 13.69 -13.78 -0.49
C THR A 110 12.53 -13.23 0.33
N ALA A 111 11.97 -12.09 -0.05
CA ALA A 111 10.78 -11.51 0.55
C ALA A 111 10.08 -10.53 -0.41
N VAL A 112 8.81 -10.24 -0.12
CA VAL A 112 8.02 -9.20 -0.79
C VAL A 112 7.62 -8.13 0.21
N VAL A 113 7.66 -6.86 -0.18
CA VAL A 113 7.14 -5.72 0.59
C VAL A 113 6.06 -5.04 -0.24
N VAL A 114 4.85 -4.97 0.29
CA VAL A 114 3.72 -4.25 -0.33
C VAL A 114 3.34 -3.08 0.57
N ALA A 115 3.24 -1.89 -0.01
CA ALA A 115 2.85 -0.68 0.72
C ALA A 115 1.66 0.02 0.05
N PHE A 116 0.69 0.45 0.86
CA PHE A 116 -0.42 1.32 0.45
C PHE A 116 -0.84 2.23 1.61
N HIS A 117 -1.77 3.16 1.39
CA HIS A 117 -2.12 4.16 2.43
C HIS A 117 -3.24 3.69 3.37
N ALA A 118 -4.38 3.28 2.82
CA ALA A 118 -5.62 3.00 3.55
C ALA A 118 -5.47 2.04 4.74
N ASN A 119 -6.29 2.17 5.78
CA ASN A 119 -6.54 1.08 6.72
C ASN A 119 -7.70 0.25 6.17
N PRO A 120 -7.47 -1.00 5.75
CA PRO A 120 -8.52 -1.86 5.23
C PRO A 120 -9.40 -2.47 6.33
N GLY A 121 -9.18 -2.10 7.59
CA GLY A 121 -9.98 -2.55 8.73
C GLY A 121 -9.62 -3.95 9.20
N PHE A 122 -8.34 -4.32 9.28
CA PHE A 122 -7.90 -5.61 9.84
C PHE A 122 -8.45 -5.88 11.26
N ASP A 123 -8.67 -4.80 12.01
CA ASP A 123 -9.13 -4.80 13.40
C ASP A 123 -10.65 -4.50 13.52
N TRP A 124 -11.35 -4.33 12.38
CA TRP A 124 -12.74 -3.86 12.33
C TRP A 124 -13.74 -5.00 12.09
N THR A 125 -15.02 -4.68 12.27
CA THR A 125 -16.14 -5.52 11.82
C THR A 125 -16.19 -5.58 10.29
N SER A 126 -16.83 -6.61 9.74
CA SER A 126 -16.82 -6.92 8.30
C SER A 126 -17.38 -5.82 7.38
N ALA A 127 -18.24 -4.92 7.87
CA ALA A 127 -18.88 -3.89 7.04
C ALA A 127 -17.90 -2.82 6.52
N GLY A 128 -16.95 -2.37 7.35
CA GLY A 128 -15.93 -1.37 6.95
C GLY A 128 -14.87 -1.92 5.99
N GLN A 129 -14.85 -3.24 5.78
CA GLN A 129 -13.87 -3.93 4.96
C GLN A 129 -14.33 -4.13 3.51
N VAL A 130 -15.62 -3.96 3.23
CA VAL A 130 -16.22 -4.34 1.93
C VAL A 130 -15.50 -3.71 0.73
N PRO A 131 -15.16 -2.39 0.72
CA PRO A 131 -14.48 -1.79 -0.42
C PRO A 131 -13.05 -2.31 -0.66
N PHE A 132 -12.41 -2.86 0.37
CA PHE A 132 -11.04 -3.37 0.32
C PHE A 132 -10.97 -4.88 0.11
N LYS A 133 -12.09 -5.59 0.32
CA LYS A 133 -12.13 -7.06 0.32
C LYS A 133 -11.46 -7.69 -0.91
N PRO A 134 -11.72 -7.27 -2.16
CA PRO A 134 -11.13 -7.92 -3.33
C PRO A 134 -9.60 -7.85 -3.34
N LEU A 135 -9.04 -6.67 -3.06
CA LEU A 135 -7.58 -6.47 -3.02
C LEU A 135 -6.94 -7.34 -1.96
N LEU A 136 -7.55 -7.37 -0.79
CA LEU A 136 -6.96 -8.06 0.33
C LEU A 136 -7.14 -9.58 0.25
N ASP A 137 -8.20 -10.08 -0.37
CA ASP A 137 -8.33 -11.51 -0.66
C ASP A 137 -7.22 -11.94 -1.63
N ALA A 138 -7.00 -11.17 -2.70
CA ALA A 138 -5.91 -11.41 -3.64
C ALA A 138 -4.54 -11.34 -2.96
N PHE A 139 -4.34 -10.41 -2.02
CA PHE A 139 -3.11 -10.33 -1.23
C PHE A 139 -2.90 -11.55 -0.35
N GLU A 140 -3.93 -12.00 0.36
CA GLU A 140 -3.86 -13.20 1.21
C GLU A 140 -3.51 -14.44 0.37
N ASP A 141 -4.18 -14.63 -0.77
CA ASP A 141 -3.94 -15.74 -1.68
C ASP A 141 -2.51 -15.73 -2.26
N GLU A 142 -2.04 -14.57 -2.73
CA GLU A 142 -0.68 -14.43 -3.26
C GLU A 142 0.38 -14.62 -2.18
N ALA A 143 0.15 -14.11 -0.97
CA ALA A 143 1.06 -14.28 0.15
C ALA A 143 1.19 -15.75 0.53
N VAL A 144 0.06 -16.47 0.66
CA VAL A 144 0.07 -17.93 0.92
C VAL A 144 0.80 -18.67 -0.19
N ALA A 145 0.54 -18.35 -1.46
CA ALA A 145 1.18 -18.99 -2.60
C ALA A 145 2.68 -18.65 -2.76
N PHE A 146 3.14 -17.52 -2.21
CA PHE A 146 4.56 -17.13 -2.24
C PHE A 146 5.40 -17.89 -1.21
N ASP A 147 4.79 -18.32 -0.09
CA ASP A 147 5.37 -19.18 0.96
C ASP A 147 6.74 -18.71 1.50
N LYS A 148 6.99 -17.40 1.41
CA LYS A 148 8.18 -16.70 1.89
C LYS A 148 7.78 -15.41 2.58
N PRO A 149 8.65 -14.77 3.37
CA PRO A 149 8.30 -13.57 4.12
C PRO A 149 7.67 -12.46 3.26
N VAL A 150 6.53 -11.93 3.72
CA VAL A 150 5.82 -10.80 3.13
C VAL A 150 5.62 -9.73 4.20
N LEU A 151 5.98 -8.49 3.90
CA LEU A 151 5.68 -7.33 4.72
C LEU A 151 4.58 -6.50 4.07
N LEU A 152 3.47 -6.32 4.77
CA LEU A 152 2.40 -5.39 4.39
C LEU A 152 2.51 -4.11 5.20
N ILE A 153 2.68 -2.97 4.53
CA ILE A 153 2.79 -1.65 5.16
C ILE A 153 1.55 -0.83 4.82
N HIS A 154 0.89 -0.28 5.84
CA HIS A 154 -0.22 0.66 5.66
C HIS A 154 -0.22 1.76 6.73
N GLY A 155 -1.19 2.69 6.66
CA GLY A 155 -1.39 3.76 7.63
C GLY A 155 -2.86 4.02 7.92
N ASP A 156 -3.27 5.29 7.84
CA ASP A 156 -4.66 5.81 7.91
C ASP A 156 -5.29 5.86 9.31
N SER A 157 -5.07 4.87 10.17
CA SER A 157 -5.60 4.89 11.55
C SER A 157 -4.70 5.56 12.59
N HIS A 158 -3.52 6.02 12.16
CA HIS A 158 -2.55 6.77 12.96
C HIS A 158 -1.95 6.00 14.14
N ASN A 159 -2.16 4.70 14.23
CA ASN A 159 -1.57 3.84 15.25
C ASN A 159 -0.23 3.29 14.78
N PHE A 160 0.60 2.85 15.73
CA PHE A 160 1.74 1.99 15.42
C PHE A 160 1.38 0.56 15.80
N THR A 161 1.26 -0.30 14.79
CA THR A 161 0.85 -1.68 14.95
C THR A 161 1.82 -2.59 14.19
N THR A 162 2.24 -3.68 14.81
CA THR A 162 2.99 -4.76 14.15
C THR A 162 2.36 -6.09 14.46
N ASP A 163 1.85 -6.81 13.46
CA ASP A 163 1.26 -8.13 13.65
C ASP A 163 2.01 -9.20 12.88
N HIS A 164 2.25 -10.31 13.56
CA HIS A 164 2.77 -11.52 12.96
C HIS A 164 2.38 -12.73 13.82
N PRO A 165 1.78 -13.78 13.25
CA PRO A 165 1.31 -13.89 11.86
C PRO A 165 0.08 -13.01 11.57
N LEU A 166 -0.18 -12.70 10.30
CA LEU A 166 -1.42 -12.02 9.91
C LEU A 166 -2.61 -12.99 10.03
N LYS A 167 -3.73 -12.55 10.59
CA LYS A 167 -4.98 -13.33 10.59
C LYS A 167 -5.77 -13.05 9.32
N ALA A 168 -5.97 -14.05 8.47
CA ALA A 168 -6.78 -13.97 7.26
C ALA A 168 -8.21 -13.51 7.57
N ARG A 169 -8.75 -12.56 6.82
CA ARG A 169 -10.08 -12.01 7.12
C ARG A 169 -11.20 -13.01 6.91
N THR A 170 -11.14 -13.75 5.80
CA THR A 170 -12.23 -14.64 5.38
C THR A 170 -12.19 -15.97 6.15
N THR A 171 -11.04 -16.64 6.15
CA THR A 171 -10.88 -17.99 6.74
C THR A 171 -10.58 -17.96 8.24
N LYS A 172 -10.18 -16.80 8.79
CA LYS A 172 -9.67 -16.63 10.16
C LYS A 172 -8.40 -17.41 10.48
N GLN A 173 -7.79 -18.06 9.48
CA GLN A 173 -6.53 -18.77 9.62
C GLN A 173 -5.35 -17.79 9.75
N MET A 174 -4.27 -18.24 10.38
CA MET A 174 -3.05 -17.46 10.46
C MET A 174 -2.21 -17.66 9.19
N ILE A 175 -1.84 -16.57 8.54
CA ILE A 175 -0.91 -16.54 7.41
C ILE A 175 0.49 -16.33 7.97
N GLY A 176 1.18 -17.45 8.19
CA GLY A 176 2.45 -17.52 8.92
C GLY A 176 3.59 -16.69 8.35
N ASN A 177 3.56 -16.39 7.05
CA ASN A 177 4.62 -15.68 6.36
C ASN A 177 4.36 -14.18 6.20
N VAL A 178 3.23 -13.66 6.69
CA VAL A 178 2.91 -12.22 6.58
C VAL A 178 3.16 -11.51 7.90
N THR A 179 3.84 -10.37 7.82
CA THR A 179 3.94 -9.37 8.88
C THR A 179 3.22 -8.09 8.44
N ARG A 180 2.32 -7.57 9.26
CA ARG A 180 1.67 -6.25 9.07
C ARG A 180 2.45 -5.18 9.81
N LEU A 181 2.63 -4.02 9.19
CA LEU A 181 3.11 -2.79 9.80
C LEU A 181 2.13 -1.65 9.51
N GLU A 182 1.52 -1.09 10.56
CA GLU A 182 0.85 0.21 10.51
C GLU A 182 1.84 1.30 10.96
N VAL A 183 2.02 2.33 10.13
CA VAL A 183 2.90 3.45 10.45
C VAL A 183 2.19 4.52 11.30
N PRO A 184 2.87 5.14 12.28
CA PRO A 184 2.26 6.13 13.15
C PRO A 184 1.88 7.40 12.37
N GLY A 185 0.78 8.03 12.78
CA GLY A 185 0.24 9.25 12.17
C GLY A 185 -0.12 10.32 13.20
N SER A 186 -0.66 11.44 12.74
CA SER A 186 -1.07 12.54 13.62
C SER A 186 -2.02 12.04 14.72
N PRO A 187 -1.82 12.39 16.01
CA PRO A 187 -0.96 13.46 16.51
C PRO A 187 0.48 13.05 16.88
N LEU A 188 0.82 11.76 16.77
CA LEU A 188 2.13 11.19 17.09
C LEU A 188 2.88 10.88 15.78
N VAL A 189 3.29 11.94 15.08
CA VAL A 189 4.00 11.80 13.81
C VAL A 189 5.37 11.15 14.03
N GLY A 190 5.69 10.16 13.21
CA GLY A 190 6.93 9.40 13.31
C GLY A 190 7.28 8.71 12.00
N TRP A 191 8.35 7.93 12.05
CA TRP A 191 8.75 7.00 11.00
C TRP A 191 9.17 5.68 11.64
N VAL A 192 9.17 4.60 10.86
CA VAL A 192 9.57 3.28 11.33
C VAL A 192 10.79 2.84 10.56
N ARG A 193 11.88 2.52 11.26
CA ARG A 193 13.01 1.82 10.67
C ARG A 193 12.64 0.34 10.57
N VAL A 194 12.66 -0.19 9.35
CA VAL A 194 12.51 -1.62 9.11
C VAL A 194 13.88 -2.22 8.82
N VAL A 195 14.29 -3.20 9.61
CA VAL A 195 15.48 -4.01 9.36
C VAL A 195 15.02 -5.34 8.78
N VAL A 196 15.55 -5.68 7.61
CA VAL A 196 15.23 -6.95 6.94
C VAL A 196 16.45 -7.88 7.02
N THR A 197 16.23 -9.06 7.57
CA THR A 197 17.24 -10.13 7.65
C THR A 197 16.73 -11.34 6.87
N PRO A 198 17.10 -11.49 5.58
CA PRO A 198 16.69 -12.63 4.77
C PRO A 198 17.05 -13.97 5.44
N GLY A 199 16.08 -14.88 5.54
CA GLY A 199 16.26 -16.20 6.12
C GLY A 199 16.20 -16.27 7.65
N ALA A 200 16.04 -15.15 8.36
CA ALA A 200 15.81 -15.14 9.81
C ALA A 200 14.31 -15.28 10.15
N THR A 201 14.03 -15.77 11.35
CA THR A 201 12.67 -15.82 11.92
C THR A 201 12.67 -15.05 13.25
N PRO A 202 12.05 -13.86 13.33
CA PRO A 202 11.35 -13.14 12.26
C PRO A 202 12.32 -12.50 11.24
N SER A 203 11.88 -12.36 9.98
CA SER A 203 12.70 -11.73 8.92
C SER A 203 12.68 -10.20 8.96
N PHE A 204 11.75 -9.61 9.73
CA PHE A 204 11.55 -8.17 9.84
C PHE A 204 11.65 -7.74 11.31
N ALA A 205 12.39 -6.66 11.57
CA ALA A 205 12.43 -6.00 12.86
C ALA A 205 12.10 -4.51 12.69
N PHE A 206 11.42 -3.94 13.69
CA PHE A 206 10.84 -2.60 13.62
C PHE A 206 11.34 -1.73 14.75
N GLU A 207 11.71 -0.49 14.43
CA GLU A 207 12.05 0.53 15.41
C GLU A 207 11.26 1.81 15.10
N GLN A 208 10.30 2.14 15.98
CA GLN A 208 9.52 3.37 15.88
C GLN A 208 10.36 4.57 16.31
N ARG A 209 10.32 5.64 15.52
CA ARG A 209 10.99 6.90 15.78
C ARG A 209 9.97 8.03 15.70
N LEU A 210 9.61 8.58 16.84
CA LEU A 210 8.71 9.73 16.91
C LEU A 210 9.45 11.01 16.56
N VAL A 211 8.81 11.86 15.76
CA VAL A 211 9.27 13.22 15.53
C VAL A 211 8.85 14.07 16.74
N PRO A 212 9.75 14.90 17.31
CA PRO A 212 9.35 15.84 18.35
C PRO A 212 8.28 16.81 17.84
N ARG A 213 7.23 17.05 18.64
CA ARG A 213 6.07 17.89 18.26
C ARG A 213 6.46 19.22 17.61
N TRP A 214 7.44 19.93 18.17
CA TRP A 214 7.90 21.25 17.68
C TRP A 214 8.48 21.27 16.25
N LYS A 215 8.63 20.12 15.57
CA LYS A 215 9.09 20.07 14.17
C LYS A 215 7.97 20.05 13.13
N TYR A 216 6.71 19.92 13.54
CA TYR A 216 5.57 19.77 12.62
C TYR A 216 4.32 20.55 13.07
N TRP A 217 4.52 21.56 13.93
CA TRP A 217 3.54 22.60 14.28
C TRP A 217 4.15 23.98 14.03
#